data_AF-A0A855EZE2-F1
#
_entry.id   AF-A0A855EZE2-F1
#
_cell.length_a   1.000
_cell.length_b   1.000
_cell.length_c   1.000
_cell.angle_alpha   90.00
_cell.angle_beta   90.00
_cell.angle_gamma   90.00
#
_symmetry.space_group_name_H-M   'P 1'
#
loop_
_entity.id
_entity.type
_entity.pdbx_description
1 polymer ?
#
loop_
_entity_poly.entity_id
_entity_poly.type
_entity_poly.pdbx_seq_one_letter_code
_entity_poly.pdbx_strand_id
1 'polypeptide(L)'
;MSLKTVSNMIYQGDIADLPPLTAPMPRGGVYYADLVNSLFVSKPDSNFSKNRNYATAISFTRTTLASFISAAGNLEYAAVNTPRIDRHPATRKILGMRVENSATNYALSALDQTAANYVPSGLTVSAPAAGWCTLTESTMNEAHLLMDNQSTIDATLYNAVSLFAKAGTSQYLQIQVLGAGAQAFANFDVRNQKVTKMGRLAVRANIFQGFNDSARCVLCVKGSGNTVGSVKYSLINDPLAEPDVAYVGSARTMQVSQMQIEKNTYHASSAFFPDGAVGGTASANRQADAARLLDIPAGVKSSFSMFVKGVMTPAQLGNAGGNILFSLLNNTALKYVGFGLGAADSSNAFQSLAAHNINAGSTLAGIPFTGKMFSQYGEYALMITLNNGVLKVYSGMTDNPETLLTGCPAFDYVMLGRNSSVSGSTVSNSGFWGGWLQKAVLFDSVLSDADMIAQFDLLI
;
A
#
# COMPACT_ATOMS: atom_id res chain seq x y z
N MET A 1 14.62 -51.77 -1.96
CA MET A 1 13.64 -51.11 -1.06
C MET A 1 13.70 -49.62 -1.31
N SER A 2 12.66 -49.06 -1.92
CA SER A 2 12.55 -47.61 -2.18
C SER A 2 12.06 -46.93 -0.91
N LEU A 3 12.87 -46.02 -0.37
CA LEU A 3 12.47 -45.15 0.73
C LEU A 3 11.47 -44.12 0.17
N LYS A 4 10.20 -44.32 0.49
CA LYS A 4 9.14 -43.32 0.29
C LYS A 4 9.33 -42.25 1.37
N THR A 5 9.87 -41.09 0.99
CA THR A 5 9.87 -39.91 1.86
C THR A 5 8.44 -39.37 1.92
N VAL A 6 7.76 -39.65 3.03
CA VAL A 6 6.47 -39.06 3.38
C VAL A 6 6.78 -37.75 4.12
N SER A 7 6.25 -36.63 3.65
CA SER A 7 6.28 -35.38 4.41
C SER A 7 5.52 -35.59 5.74
N ASN A 8 6.19 -35.36 6.88
CA ASN A 8 5.64 -35.63 8.22
C ASN A 8 4.64 -34.58 8.73
N MET A 9 4.05 -33.77 7.84
CA MET A 9 3.00 -32.82 8.21
C MET A 9 1.80 -33.08 7.32
N ILE A 10 0.71 -33.61 7.89
CA ILE A 10 -0.58 -33.74 7.21
C ILE A 10 -1.01 -32.33 6.81
N TYR A 11 -1.22 -32.11 5.51
CA TYR A 11 -1.81 -30.87 5.01
C TYR A 11 -3.14 -30.63 5.75
N GLN A 12 -3.21 -29.54 6.53
CA GLN A 12 -4.42 -29.14 7.23
C GLN A 12 -5.30 -28.34 6.27
N GLY A 13 -6.04 -29.04 5.42
CA GLY A 13 -6.95 -28.48 4.42
C GLY A 13 -7.48 -29.56 3.48
N ASP A 14 -8.39 -29.21 2.57
CA ASP A 14 -8.84 -30.14 1.53
C ASP A 14 -7.75 -30.31 0.47
N ILE A 15 -7.24 -31.54 0.31
CA ILE A 15 -6.21 -31.87 -0.68
C ILE A 15 -6.68 -31.53 -2.11
N ALA A 16 -7.99 -31.52 -2.38
CA ALA A 16 -8.55 -31.09 -3.66
C ALA A 16 -8.30 -29.60 -3.97
N ASP A 17 -8.04 -28.78 -2.95
CA ASP A 17 -7.66 -27.38 -3.12
C ASP A 17 -6.18 -27.20 -3.46
N LEU A 18 -5.34 -28.23 -3.37
CA LEU A 18 -3.95 -28.13 -3.79
C LEU A 18 -3.89 -28.06 -5.33
N PRO A 19 -3.04 -27.17 -5.90
CA PRO A 19 -2.84 -27.13 -7.34
C PRO A 19 -2.36 -28.48 -7.88
N PRO A 20 -2.72 -28.85 -9.13
CA PRO A 20 -2.35 -30.14 -9.68
C PRO A 20 -0.83 -30.35 -9.64
N LEU A 21 -0.38 -31.61 -9.55
CA LEU A 21 1.05 -31.96 -9.59
C LEU A 21 1.77 -31.42 -10.84
N THR A 22 1.01 -31.17 -11.91
CA THR A 22 1.44 -30.55 -13.17
C THR A 22 1.45 -29.01 -13.16
N ALA A 23 1.00 -28.35 -12.08
CA ALA A 23 1.03 -26.90 -11.98
C ALA A 23 2.47 -26.39 -12.21
N PRO A 24 2.68 -25.47 -13.17
CA PRO A 24 3.98 -25.17 -13.75
C PRO A 24 4.86 -24.43 -12.75
N MET A 25 5.98 -25.05 -12.36
CA MET A 25 7.11 -24.30 -11.83
C MET A 25 7.88 -23.76 -13.04
N PRO A 26 8.25 -22.47 -13.06
CA PRO A 26 9.20 -21.95 -14.03
C PRO A 26 10.45 -22.84 -14.05
N ARG A 27 10.94 -23.18 -15.23
CA ARG A 27 12.10 -24.08 -15.38
C ARG A 27 13.29 -23.49 -14.62
N GLY A 28 13.83 -24.24 -13.66
CA GLY A 28 14.96 -23.80 -12.83
C GLY A 28 14.59 -22.90 -11.64
N GLY A 29 13.30 -22.70 -11.35
CA GLY A 29 12.90 -22.02 -10.12
C GLY A 29 13.24 -22.85 -8.87
N VAL A 30 13.52 -22.17 -7.76
CA VAL A 30 13.66 -22.76 -6.41
C VAL A 30 12.55 -22.32 -5.49
N TYR A 31 12.13 -21.06 -5.58
CA TYR A 31 10.94 -20.56 -4.89
C TYR A 31 10.00 -19.92 -5.91
N TYR A 32 8.72 -20.23 -5.79
CA TYR A 32 7.65 -19.61 -6.54
C TYR A 32 6.52 -19.24 -5.59
N ALA A 33 6.16 -17.98 -5.58
CA ALA A 33 5.04 -17.46 -4.82
C ALA A 33 4.07 -16.76 -5.77
N ASP A 34 2.89 -17.36 -5.96
CA ASP A 34 1.75 -16.76 -6.62
C ASP A 34 0.75 -16.31 -5.55
N LEU A 35 0.79 -15.01 -5.30
CA LEU A 35 0.03 -14.32 -4.26
C LEU A 35 -1.40 -14.02 -4.72
N VAL A 36 -1.70 -14.19 -6.02
CA VAL A 36 -3.06 -14.05 -6.55
C VAL A 36 -3.82 -15.34 -6.36
N ASN A 37 -3.20 -16.48 -6.68
CA ASN A 37 -3.83 -17.80 -6.61
C ASN A 37 -3.55 -18.55 -5.30
N SER A 38 -2.76 -17.95 -4.39
CA SER A 38 -2.32 -18.57 -3.13
C SER A 38 -1.61 -19.91 -3.38
N LEU A 39 -0.69 -19.91 -4.33
CA LEU A 39 0.11 -21.08 -4.71
C LEU A 39 1.59 -20.81 -4.38
N PHE A 40 2.16 -21.67 -3.56
CA PHE A 40 3.56 -21.60 -3.16
C PHE A 40 4.25 -22.90 -3.50
N VAL A 41 5.39 -22.79 -4.18
CA VAL A 41 6.21 -23.93 -4.57
C VAL A 41 7.63 -23.69 -4.09
N SER A 42 8.24 -24.71 -3.49
CA SER A 42 9.64 -24.67 -3.08
C SER A 42 10.39 -25.94 -3.46
N LYS A 43 11.67 -25.79 -3.79
CA LYS A 43 12.58 -26.89 -4.13
C LYS A 43 14.02 -26.64 -3.63
N PRO A 44 14.25 -26.36 -2.33
CA PRO A 44 15.59 -26.04 -1.83
C PRO A 44 16.57 -27.23 -1.89
N ASP A 45 16.10 -28.48 -1.75
CA ASP A 45 16.95 -29.68 -1.62
C ASP A 45 16.52 -30.83 -2.56
N SER A 46 16.21 -30.52 -3.82
CA SER A 46 15.66 -31.47 -4.81
C SER A 46 14.26 -32.05 -4.51
N ASN A 47 13.76 -31.90 -3.27
CA ASN A 47 12.39 -32.24 -2.91
C ASN A 47 11.44 -31.09 -3.26
N PHE A 48 10.44 -31.40 -4.06
CA PHE A 48 9.45 -30.46 -4.52
C PHE A 48 8.28 -30.40 -3.53
N SER A 49 8.00 -29.22 -2.99
CA SER A 49 6.87 -28.97 -2.10
C SER A 49 5.91 -27.98 -2.73
N LYS A 50 4.62 -28.35 -2.80
CA LYS A 50 3.51 -27.48 -3.20
C LYS A 50 2.62 -27.23 -2.00
N ASN A 51 2.29 -25.97 -1.74
CA ASN A 51 1.48 -25.62 -0.58
C ASN A 51 0.65 -24.34 -0.84
N ARG A 52 -0.43 -24.17 -0.07
CA ARG A 52 -1.12 -22.89 0.11
C ARG A 52 -0.57 -22.07 1.27
N ASN A 53 0.28 -22.69 2.10
CA ASN A 53 1.00 -22.00 3.15
C ASN A 53 2.12 -21.16 2.55
N TYR A 54 1.99 -19.83 2.64
CA TYR A 54 3.00 -18.89 2.16
C TYR A 54 4.38 -19.12 2.78
N ALA A 55 4.44 -19.66 4.00
CA ALA A 55 5.67 -19.88 4.75
C ALA A 55 6.66 -20.85 4.05
N THR A 56 6.21 -21.59 3.03
CA THR A 56 7.09 -22.47 2.25
C THR A 56 7.91 -21.73 1.19
N ALA A 57 7.60 -20.47 0.88
CA ALA A 57 8.32 -19.66 -0.11
C ALA A 57 8.59 -18.22 0.35
N ILE A 58 7.81 -17.71 1.30
CA ILE A 58 7.87 -16.33 1.81
C ILE A 58 7.90 -16.34 3.34
N SER A 59 8.75 -15.49 3.92
CA SER A 59 8.65 -15.09 5.32
C SER A 59 7.89 -13.77 5.42
N PHE A 60 6.94 -13.69 6.35
CA PHE A 60 6.13 -12.50 6.60
C PHE A 60 6.01 -12.20 8.09
N THR A 61 6.19 -10.94 8.48
CA THR A 61 5.85 -10.47 9.83
C THR A 61 5.14 -9.11 9.80
N ARG A 62 4.19 -8.93 10.73
CA ARG A 62 3.55 -7.66 11.07
C ARG A 62 2.97 -7.78 12.47
N THR A 63 3.35 -6.90 13.38
CA THR A 63 2.99 -6.99 14.82
C THR A 63 1.63 -6.38 15.18
N THR A 64 0.83 -5.99 14.19
CA THR A 64 -0.48 -5.34 14.37
C THR A 64 -1.49 -5.89 13.37
N LEU A 65 -2.78 -5.62 13.60
CA LEU A 65 -3.84 -5.85 12.62
C LEU A 65 -3.65 -4.91 11.41
N ALA A 66 -4.12 -5.34 10.25
CA ALA A 66 -4.20 -4.45 9.09
C ALA A 66 -5.38 -4.81 8.20
N SER A 67 -6.00 -3.79 7.60
CA SER A 67 -7.20 -4.02 6.78
C SER A 67 -6.90 -4.52 5.38
N PHE A 68 -7.92 -5.12 4.79
CA PHE A 68 -8.00 -5.52 3.39
C PHE A 68 -9.47 -5.58 2.94
N ILE A 69 -9.69 -5.61 1.62
CA ILE A 69 -11.00 -5.83 1.02
C ILE A 69 -11.21 -7.33 0.80
N SER A 70 -12.24 -7.87 1.44
CA SER A 70 -12.57 -9.29 1.34
C SER A 70 -13.26 -9.64 0.03
N ALA A 71 -13.47 -10.95 -0.22
CA ALA A 71 -14.16 -11.42 -1.41
C ALA A 71 -15.60 -10.87 -1.53
N ALA A 72 -16.22 -10.55 -0.40
CA ALA A 72 -17.55 -9.93 -0.34
C ALA A 72 -17.52 -8.41 -0.64
N GLY A 73 -16.34 -7.79 -0.74
CA GLY A 73 -16.21 -6.34 -0.92
C GLY A 73 -16.32 -5.54 0.38
N ASN A 74 -16.23 -6.21 1.53
CA ASN A 74 -16.22 -5.59 2.86
C ASN A 74 -14.80 -5.26 3.30
N LEU A 75 -14.67 -4.27 4.18
CA LEU A 75 -13.41 -4.04 4.89
C LEU A 75 -13.30 -5.03 6.05
N GLU A 76 -12.23 -5.81 6.05
CA GLU A 76 -11.91 -6.79 7.09
C GLU A 76 -10.47 -6.61 7.57
N TYR A 77 -10.09 -7.30 8.64
CA TYR A 77 -8.77 -7.18 9.27
C TYR A 77 -8.04 -8.51 9.30
N ALA A 78 -6.82 -8.51 8.78
CA ALA A 78 -5.91 -9.64 8.91
C ALA A 78 -5.22 -9.58 10.28
N ALA A 79 -5.11 -10.75 10.93
CA ALA A 79 -4.44 -10.90 12.21
C ALA A 79 -2.95 -10.52 12.14
N VAL A 80 -2.34 -10.42 13.33
CA VAL A 80 -0.89 -10.31 13.50
C VAL A 80 -0.19 -11.44 12.73
N ASN A 81 0.93 -11.11 12.07
CA ASN A 81 1.74 -12.02 11.25
C ASN A 81 0.99 -12.72 10.10
N THR A 82 -0.17 -12.20 9.69
CA THR A 82 -0.94 -12.77 8.58
C THR A 82 -0.85 -11.87 7.34
N PRO A 83 -0.30 -12.37 6.21
CA PRO A 83 -0.38 -11.70 4.93
C PRO A 83 -1.83 -11.42 4.54
N ARG A 84 -2.07 -10.31 3.83
CA ARG A 84 -3.42 -9.89 3.43
C ARG A 84 -3.53 -9.87 1.92
N ILE A 85 -4.35 -10.79 1.40
CA ILE A 85 -4.71 -10.85 -0.01
C ILE A 85 -5.87 -9.89 -0.24
N ASP A 86 -5.54 -8.76 -0.84
CA ASP A 86 -6.45 -7.63 -1.01
C ASP A 86 -7.14 -7.67 -2.38
N ARG A 87 -8.23 -6.92 -2.50
CA ARG A 87 -9.04 -6.86 -3.70
C ARG A 87 -9.33 -5.43 -4.11
N HIS A 88 -9.53 -5.26 -5.41
CA HIS A 88 -9.98 -3.98 -5.93
C HIS A 88 -11.39 -3.67 -5.37
N PRO A 89 -11.61 -2.47 -4.80
CA PRO A 89 -12.85 -2.17 -4.07
C PRO A 89 -14.12 -2.25 -4.93
N ALA A 90 -14.09 -1.82 -6.20
CA ALA A 90 -15.23 -1.98 -7.13
C ALA A 90 -15.28 -3.35 -7.82
N THR A 91 -14.22 -3.73 -8.54
CA THR A 91 -14.26 -4.93 -9.39
C THR A 91 -14.11 -6.25 -8.63
N ARG A 92 -13.72 -6.19 -7.35
CA ARG A 92 -13.43 -7.35 -6.49
C ARG A 92 -12.34 -8.29 -7.03
N LYS A 93 -11.62 -7.90 -8.09
CA LYS A 93 -10.46 -8.62 -8.61
C LYS A 93 -9.37 -8.66 -7.55
N ILE A 94 -8.73 -9.83 -7.40
CA ILE A 94 -7.60 -10.00 -6.49
C ILE A 94 -6.44 -9.14 -7.01
N LEU A 95 -5.90 -8.28 -6.13
CA LEU A 95 -4.74 -7.44 -6.44
C LEU A 95 -3.43 -8.12 -6.03
N GLY A 96 -3.49 -9.01 -5.04
CA GLY A 96 -2.34 -9.73 -4.49
C GLY A 96 -2.11 -9.41 -3.02
N MET A 97 -0.91 -9.71 -2.51
CA MET A 97 -0.53 -9.44 -1.13
C MET A 97 -0.15 -7.98 -0.95
N ARG A 98 -0.88 -7.24 -0.11
CA ARG A 98 -0.56 -5.85 0.19
C ARG A 98 0.66 -5.73 1.10
N VAL A 99 1.61 -4.87 0.73
CA VAL A 99 2.80 -4.54 1.53
C VAL A 99 2.95 -3.03 1.62
N GLU A 100 2.88 -2.49 2.84
CA GLU A 100 2.95 -1.04 3.06
C GLU A 100 3.74 -0.64 4.31
N ASN A 101 4.10 0.65 4.39
CA ASN A 101 4.85 1.24 5.50
C ASN A 101 3.98 1.45 6.74
N SER A 102 4.58 1.49 7.94
CA SER A 102 3.85 1.81 9.17
C SER A 102 3.10 3.13 9.04
N ALA A 103 1.91 3.19 9.64
CA ALA A 103 1.09 4.39 9.66
C ALA A 103 0.38 4.51 11.00
N THR A 104 0.05 5.73 11.39
CA THR A 104 -0.72 6.03 12.61
C THR A 104 -1.95 6.81 12.21
N ASN A 105 -3.10 6.38 12.70
CA ASN A 105 -4.35 7.10 12.58
C ASN A 105 -4.56 7.91 13.87
N TYR A 106 -4.50 9.23 13.75
CA TYR A 106 -4.70 10.19 14.83
C TYR A 106 -6.15 10.66 14.97
N ALA A 107 -7.07 10.17 14.14
CA ALA A 107 -8.49 10.40 14.32
C ALA A 107 -9.00 9.60 15.52
N LEU A 108 -9.63 10.28 16.48
CA LEU A 108 -10.30 9.68 17.63
C LEU A 108 -11.70 9.22 17.23
N SER A 109 -12.17 8.13 17.83
CA SER A 109 -13.52 7.59 17.56
C SER A 109 -13.78 7.36 16.07
N ALA A 110 -12.76 6.91 15.33
CA ALA A 110 -12.77 6.82 13.86
C ALA A 110 -13.95 6.04 13.26
N LEU A 111 -14.57 5.13 14.03
CA LEU A 111 -15.70 4.29 13.64
C LEU A 111 -17.06 4.76 14.18
N ASP A 112 -17.09 5.77 15.06
CA ASP A 112 -18.30 6.25 15.71
C ASP A 112 -18.33 7.78 15.74
N GLN A 113 -19.05 8.35 14.77
CA GLN A 113 -19.21 9.80 14.62
C GLN A 113 -20.23 10.41 15.58
N THR A 114 -20.78 9.63 16.53
CA THR A 114 -21.63 10.14 17.62
C THR A 114 -20.84 10.43 18.90
N ALA A 115 -19.56 10.05 18.94
CA ALA A 115 -18.70 10.25 20.10
C ALA A 115 -18.51 11.74 20.45
N ALA A 116 -18.13 12.00 21.70
CA ALA A 116 -18.10 13.36 22.27
C ALA A 116 -17.14 14.35 21.58
N ASN A 117 -16.16 13.88 20.81
CA ASN A 117 -15.29 14.74 20.01
C ASN A 117 -15.95 15.27 18.73
N TYR A 118 -17.06 14.66 18.31
CA TYR A 118 -17.82 15.10 17.16
C TYR A 118 -18.96 16.02 17.56
N VAL A 119 -18.87 17.28 17.15
CA VAL A 119 -19.82 18.34 17.44
C VAL A 119 -20.63 18.66 16.18
N PRO A 120 -21.88 18.21 16.08
CA PRO A 120 -22.74 18.52 14.95
C PRO A 120 -23.27 19.96 15.02
N SER A 121 -23.39 20.60 13.86
CA SER A 121 -24.08 21.88 13.66
C SER A 121 -24.93 21.78 12.40
N GLY A 122 -26.20 22.12 12.49
CA GLY A 122 -27.17 21.98 11.40
C GLY A 122 -27.33 20.56 10.85
N LEU A 123 -26.89 19.54 11.57
CA LEU A 123 -27.10 18.15 11.18
C LEU A 123 -27.36 17.26 12.39
N THR A 124 -27.91 16.08 12.12
CA THR A 124 -27.96 14.98 13.09
C THR A 124 -27.11 13.82 12.58
N VAL A 125 -26.52 13.08 13.52
CA VAL A 125 -25.69 11.89 13.22
C VAL A 125 -26.37 10.66 13.81
N SER A 126 -26.56 9.62 13.00
CA SER A 126 -27.06 8.33 13.51
C SER A 126 -25.96 7.55 14.22
N ALA A 127 -26.35 6.69 15.17
CA ALA A 127 -25.47 5.64 15.67
C ALA A 127 -24.93 4.79 14.51
N PRO A 128 -23.70 4.25 14.64
CA PRO A 128 -23.08 3.46 13.59
C PRO A 128 -23.84 2.14 13.36
N ALA A 129 -24.22 1.88 12.10
CA ALA A 129 -24.80 0.61 11.66
C ALA A 129 -23.84 -0.06 10.66
N ALA A 130 -23.35 -1.25 10.98
CA ALA A 130 -22.29 -1.93 10.21
C ALA A 130 -21.06 -1.03 9.95
N GLY A 131 -20.72 -0.17 10.92
CA GLY A 131 -19.62 0.78 10.83
C GLY A 131 -19.92 2.09 10.11
N TRP A 132 -21.17 2.36 9.72
CA TRP A 132 -21.58 3.59 9.02
C TRP A 132 -22.48 4.47 9.87
N CYS A 133 -22.14 5.75 9.98
CA CYS A 133 -23.00 6.79 10.54
C CYS A 133 -23.71 7.54 9.41
N THR A 134 -24.98 7.89 9.59
CA THR A 134 -25.75 8.70 8.63
C THR A 134 -25.79 10.14 9.12
N LEU A 135 -25.26 11.05 8.30
CA LEU A 135 -25.41 12.49 8.46
C LEU A 135 -26.71 12.90 7.79
N THR A 136 -27.55 13.66 8.49
CA THR A 136 -28.80 14.22 7.95
C THR A 136 -28.79 15.73 8.16
N GLU A 137 -28.85 16.52 7.09
CA GLU A 137 -28.95 17.97 7.20
C GLU A 137 -30.29 18.36 7.84
N SER A 138 -30.32 19.47 8.59
CA SER A 138 -31.57 20.06 9.06
C SER A 138 -32.38 20.66 7.90
N THR A 139 -33.52 21.28 8.20
CA THR A 139 -34.31 22.07 7.24
C THR A 139 -34.13 23.58 7.43
N MET A 140 -33.17 24.01 8.26
CA MET A 140 -32.92 25.41 8.59
C MET A 140 -31.89 26.02 7.64
N ASN A 141 -31.80 27.36 7.61
CA ASN A 141 -30.75 28.07 6.87
C ASN A 141 -29.47 28.18 7.71
N GLU A 142 -28.59 27.19 7.60
CA GLU A 142 -27.38 27.11 8.42
C GLU A 142 -26.28 26.32 7.72
N ALA A 143 -25.08 26.30 8.32
CA ALA A 143 -24.02 25.41 7.87
C ALA A 143 -24.29 24.00 8.44
N HIS A 144 -24.29 22.99 7.56
CA HIS A 144 -24.54 21.60 7.92
C HIS A 144 -23.21 20.84 8.03
N LEU A 145 -22.61 20.83 9.22
CA LEU A 145 -21.26 20.30 9.45
C LEU A 145 -21.15 19.42 10.69
N LEU A 146 -20.21 18.49 10.64
CA LEU A 146 -19.74 17.68 11.76
C LEU A 146 -18.29 18.06 12.04
N MET A 147 -18.03 18.66 13.20
CA MET A 147 -16.70 19.06 13.60
C MET A 147 -16.08 18.03 14.54
N ASP A 148 -14.91 17.49 14.18
CA ASP A 148 -14.02 16.80 15.11
C ASP A 148 -13.11 17.82 15.79
N ASN A 149 -13.37 18.10 17.07
CA ASN A 149 -12.66 19.13 17.83
C ASN A 149 -11.56 18.60 18.76
N GLN A 150 -11.33 17.28 18.81
CA GLN A 150 -10.32 16.68 19.68
C GLN A 150 -9.22 15.96 18.92
N SER A 151 -9.48 15.43 17.72
CA SER A 151 -8.41 14.85 16.92
C SER A 151 -7.39 15.91 16.54
N THR A 152 -6.12 15.57 16.64
CA THR A 152 -5.03 16.53 16.44
C THR A 152 -4.40 16.36 15.06
N ILE A 153 -4.25 17.46 14.35
CA ILE A 153 -3.33 17.57 13.20
C ILE A 153 -1.95 18.03 13.69
N ASP A 154 -0.91 17.80 12.89
CA ASP A 154 0.40 18.40 13.11
C ASP A 154 0.42 19.85 12.60
N ALA A 155 0.85 20.77 13.45
CA ALA A 155 0.91 22.20 13.14
C ALA A 155 2.03 22.57 12.15
N THR A 156 3.02 21.71 11.95
CA THR A 156 4.25 22.02 11.20
C THR A 156 4.49 21.09 10.01
N LEU A 157 3.94 19.88 10.08
CA LEU A 157 4.12 18.85 9.07
C LEU A 157 2.94 18.79 8.10
N TYR A 158 3.10 17.96 7.07
CA TYR A 158 1.99 17.59 6.20
C TYR A 158 1.04 16.63 6.94
N ASN A 159 -0.25 16.83 6.73
CA ASN A 159 -1.31 16.00 7.27
C ASN A 159 -2.18 15.50 6.12
N ALA A 160 -2.56 14.24 6.18
CA ALA A 160 -3.55 13.66 5.30
C ALA A 160 -4.80 13.30 6.12
N VAL A 161 -5.93 13.90 5.75
CA VAL A 161 -7.23 13.71 6.39
C VAL A 161 -8.13 13.00 5.40
N SER A 162 -8.76 11.91 5.82
CA SER A 162 -9.62 11.12 4.94
C SER A 162 -10.80 10.47 5.67
N LEU A 163 -11.82 10.11 4.90
CA LEU A 163 -12.95 9.30 5.35
C LEU A 163 -13.59 8.58 4.18
N PHE A 164 -14.39 7.56 4.48
CA PHE A 164 -15.25 6.94 3.49
C PHE A 164 -16.65 7.54 3.54
N ALA A 165 -17.19 7.89 2.38
CA ALA A 165 -18.53 8.46 2.23
C ALA A 165 -19.35 7.69 1.20
N LYS A 166 -20.65 7.54 1.45
CA LYS A 166 -21.63 7.10 0.44
C LYS A 166 -22.65 8.20 0.21
N ALA A 167 -22.81 8.59 -1.05
CA ALA A 167 -23.83 9.54 -1.42
C ALA A 167 -25.22 8.95 -1.13
N GLY A 168 -26.00 9.65 -0.30
CA GLY A 168 -27.43 9.40 -0.12
C GLY A 168 -28.22 10.32 -1.02
N THR A 169 -29.19 11.05 -0.47
CA THR A 169 -29.81 12.17 -1.19
C THR A 169 -28.89 13.40 -1.26
N SER A 170 -27.87 13.48 -0.40
CA SER A 170 -26.76 14.43 -0.53
C SER A 170 -25.65 13.84 -1.40
N GLN A 171 -25.04 14.68 -2.23
CA GLN A 171 -23.99 14.31 -3.19
C GLN A 171 -22.62 14.85 -2.82
N TYR A 172 -22.59 16.04 -2.21
CA TYR A 172 -21.36 16.80 -2.06
C TYR A 172 -20.93 16.83 -0.59
N LEU A 173 -19.66 16.48 -0.39
CA LEU A 173 -18.99 16.52 0.90
C LEU A 173 -17.85 17.54 0.83
N GLN A 174 -17.68 18.33 1.88
CA GLN A 174 -16.47 19.13 2.08
C GLN A 174 -15.69 18.56 3.26
N ILE A 175 -14.37 18.44 3.09
CA ILE A 175 -13.43 18.27 4.20
C ILE A 175 -12.71 19.61 4.37
N GLN A 176 -12.69 20.13 5.59
CA GLN A 176 -11.95 21.34 5.95
C GLN A 176 -11.08 21.05 7.17
N VAL A 177 -9.87 21.61 7.17
CA VAL A 177 -8.97 21.56 8.32
C VAL A 177 -8.80 22.97 8.87
N LEU A 178 -9.26 23.18 10.10
CA LEU A 178 -9.00 24.41 10.85
C LEU A 178 -7.60 24.31 11.48
N GLY A 179 -6.94 25.44 11.72
CA GLY A 179 -5.57 25.47 12.26
C GLY A 179 -4.44 25.32 11.22
N ALA A 180 -4.73 24.88 9.99
CA ALA A 180 -3.80 24.97 8.85
C ALA A 180 -3.85 26.34 8.13
N GLY A 181 -4.53 27.33 8.73
CA GLY A 181 -4.84 28.65 8.17
C GLY A 181 -6.24 28.70 7.56
N ALA A 182 -6.82 29.90 7.40
CA ALA A 182 -8.09 30.05 6.67
C ALA A 182 -7.91 29.51 5.23
N GLN A 183 -8.88 28.74 4.71
CA GLN A 183 -8.93 28.19 3.33
C GLN A 183 -8.21 26.84 3.06
N ALA A 184 -7.99 25.98 4.07
CA ALA A 184 -7.54 24.60 3.85
C ALA A 184 -8.73 23.62 3.74
N PHE A 185 -9.30 23.45 2.54
CA PHE A 185 -10.46 22.58 2.31
C PHE A 185 -10.44 21.93 0.93
N ALA A 186 -11.27 20.91 0.75
CA ALA A 186 -11.62 20.37 -0.55
C ALA A 186 -13.08 19.91 -0.58
N ASN A 187 -13.73 20.12 -1.73
CA ASN A 187 -15.07 19.66 -2.04
C ASN A 187 -15.00 18.41 -2.90
N PHE A 188 -15.87 17.46 -2.61
CA PHE A 188 -15.94 16.16 -3.24
C PHE A 188 -17.37 15.92 -3.72
N ASP A 189 -17.52 15.63 -5.00
CA ASP A 189 -18.68 14.95 -5.55
C ASP A 189 -18.52 13.45 -5.30
N VAL A 190 -19.18 12.96 -4.24
CA VAL A 190 -19.06 11.58 -3.78
C VAL A 190 -19.69 10.62 -4.78
N ARG A 191 -20.79 11.02 -5.43
CA ARG A 191 -21.50 10.19 -6.41
C ARG A 191 -20.69 9.99 -7.68
N ASN A 192 -20.14 11.07 -8.22
CA ASN A 192 -19.36 11.03 -9.46
C ASN A 192 -17.87 10.83 -9.22
N GLN A 193 -17.45 10.61 -7.96
CA GLN A 193 -16.07 10.41 -7.54
C GLN A 193 -15.11 11.47 -8.10
N LYS A 194 -15.43 12.74 -7.86
CA LYS A 194 -14.65 13.87 -8.37
C LYS A 194 -14.32 14.89 -7.28
N VAL A 195 -13.09 15.38 -7.26
CA VAL A 195 -12.75 16.61 -6.52
C VAL A 195 -13.26 17.80 -7.32
N THR A 196 -14.15 18.60 -6.74
CA THR A 196 -14.81 19.71 -7.44
C THR A 196 -14.17 21.05 -7.17
N LYS A 197 -13.58 21.23 -5.98
CA LYS A 197 -12.89 22.46 -5.59
C LYS A 197 -11.85 22.17 -4.51
N MET A 198 -10.78 22.96 -4.49
CA MET A 198 -9.78 22.98 -3.43
C MET A 198 -9.52 24.42 -3.00
N GLY A 199 -9.39 24.61 -1.69
CA GLY A 199 -8.92 25.87 -1.12
C GLY A 199 -7.43 26.08 -1.34
N ARG A 200 -6.98 27.33 -1.27
CA ARG A 200 -5.59 27.73 -1.57
C ARG A 200 -4.54 27.04 -0.70
N LEU A 201 -4.88 26.66 0.52
CA LEU A 201 -3.95 26.00 1.45
C LEU A 201 -4.05 24.46 1.43
N ALA A 202 -4.93 23.90 0.59
CA ALA A 202 -4.92 22.47 0.31
C ALA A 202 -3.70 22.14 -0.55
N VAL A 203 -2.90 21.18 -0.10
CA VAL A 203 -1.73 20.69 -0.84
C VAL A 203 -2.19 19.73 -1.94
N ARG A 204 -3.19 18.90 -1.63
CA ARG A 204 -3.76 17.92 -2.55
C ARG A 204 -5.15 17.52 -2.07
N ALA A 205 -6.01 17.14 -2.99
CA ALA A 205 -7.20 16.37 -2.67
C ALA A 205 -7.35 15.24 -3.68
N ASN A 206 -7.77 14.08 -3.21
CA ASN A 206 -8.06 12.92 -4.04
C ASN A 206 -9.37 12.28 -3.59
N ILE A 207 -10.00 11.58 -4.52
CA ILE A 207 -11.13 10.71 -4.22
C ILE A 207 -10.87 9.37 -4.89
N PHE A 208 -11.01 8.31 -4.12
CA PHE A 208 -10.79 6.94 -4.59
C PHE A 208 -12.05 6.13 -4.40
N GLN A 209 -12.26 5.14 -5.27
CA GLN A 209 -13.27 4.12 -5.02
C GLN A 209 -13.01 3.45 -3.67
N GLY A 210 -14.03 3.44 -2.81
CA GLY A 210 -14.03 2.77 -1.52
C GLY A 210 -14.81 1.46 -1.52
N PHE A 211 -14.77 0.78 -0.38
CA PHE A 211 -15.49 -0.47 -0.16
C PHE A 211 -17.00 -0.24 -0.04
N ASN A 212 -17.82 -1.27 -0.26
CA ASN A 212 -19.28 -1.19 -0.08
C ASN A 212 -19.91 0.03 -0.79
N ASP A 213 -19.55 0.24 -2.06
CA ASP A 213 -20.02 1.34 -2.92
C ASP A 213 -19.78 2.77 -2.38
N SER A 214 -18.76 2.92 -1.53
CA SER A 214 -18.33 4.23 -1.02
C SER A 214 -17.24 4.85 -1.88
N ALA A 215 -16.90 6.09 -1.54
CA ALA A 215 -15.70 6.78 -1.99
C ALA A 215 -14.86 7.17 -0.77
N ARG A 216 -13.53 7.01 -0.87
CA ARG A 216 -12.59 7.57 0.10
C ARG A 216 -12.22 8.99 -0.33
N CYS A 217 -12.71 9.97 0.40
CA CYS A 217 -12.36 11.38 0.21
C CYS A 217 -11.09 11.70 1.01
N VAL A 218 -10.12 12.34 0.37
CA VAL A 218 -8.81 12.64 0.96
C VAL A 218 -8.46 14.11 0.73
N LEU A 219 -8.12 14.81 1.81
CA LEU A 219 -7.54 16.15 1.80
C LEU A 219 -6.17 16.11 2.46
N CYS A 220 -5.14 16.55 1.75
CA CYS A 220 -3.80 16.78 2.30
C CYS A 220 -3.56 18.26 2.49
N VAL A 221 -3.05 18.65 3.66
CA VAL A 221 -2.74 20.03 4.04
C VAL A 221 -1.35 20.10 4.66
N LYS A 222 -0.73 21.28 4.63
CA LYS A 222 0.45 21.55 5.45
C LYS A 222 0.02 22.35 6.67
N GLY A 223 0.46 21.96 7.86
CA GLY A 223 0.21 22.75 9.05
C GLY A 223 0.78 24.18 8.94
N SER A 224 0.13 25.15 9.57
CA SER A 224 0.50 26.58 9.50
C SER A 224 0.94 27.17 10.85
N GLY A 225 1.43 26.35 11.76
CA GLY A 225 1.93 26.75 13.08
C GLY A 225 0.89 26.84 14.20
N ASN A 226 -0.41 26.62 13.94
CA ASN A 226 -1.42 26.55 15.00
C ASN A 226 -1.55 25.14 15.57
N THR A 227 -1.48 25.02 16.89
CA THR A 227 -1.50 23.75 17.64
C THR A 227 -2.88 23.15 17.86
N VAL A 228 -3.96 23.90 17.60
CA VAL A 228 -5.33 23.41 17.66
C VAL A 228 -5.88 23.38 16.25
N GLY A 229 -5.94 22.20 15.65
CA GLY A 229 -6.60 22.02 14.38
C GLY A 229 -7.71 20.99 14.47
N SER A 230 -8.94 21.45 14.30
CA SER A 230 -10.13 20.62 14.18
C SER A 230 -10.40 20.29 12.72
N VAL A 231 -11.01 19.14 12.47
CA VAL A 231 -11.46 18.75 11.13
C VAL A 231 -12.96 18.95 11.04
N LYS A 232 -13.45 19.56 9.96
CA LYS A 232 -14.88 19.67 9.67
C LYS A 232 -15.21 18.81 8.45
N TYR A 233 -16.32 18.09 8.57
CA TYR A 233 -16.95 17.35 7.49
C TYR A 233 -18.32 17.96 7.24
N SER A 234 -18.52 18.61 6.10
CA SER A 234 -19.73 19.39 5.82
C SER A 234 -20.49 18.83 4.63
N LEU A 235 -21.82 18.78 4.74
CA LEU A 235 -22.69 18.58 3.59
C LEU A 235 -22.87 19.94 2.91
N ILE A 236 -22.59 20.00 1.60
CA ILE A 236 -22.74 21.23 0.81
C ILE A 236 -23.81 21.05 -0.28
N ASN A 237 -24.46 22.13 -0.69
CA ASN A 237 -25.46 22.12 -1.77
C ASN A 237 -24.89 22.52 -3.14
N ASP A 238 -23.69 23.11 -3.17
CA ASP A 238 -22.99 23.53 -4.38
C ASP A 238 -21.59 22.87 -4.44
N PRO A 239 -21.20 22.21 -5.54
CA PRO A 239 -19.87 21.63 -5.68
C PRO A 239 -18.72 22.65 -5.54
N LEU A 240 -19.00 23.94 -5.71
CA LEU A 240 -18.04 25.04 -5.62
C LEU A 240 -18.19 25.87 -4.32
N ALA A 241 -19.01 25.43 -3.36
CA ALA A 241 -19.19 26.15 -2.10
C ALA A 241 -17.86 26.46 -1.41
N GLU A 242 -17.76 27.66 -0.85
CA GLU A 242 -16.73 27.99 0.14
C GLU A 242 -17.03 27.31 1.48
N PRO A 243 -16.07 27.25 2.42
CA PRO A 243 -16.33 26.69 3.73
C PRO A 243 -17.38 27.45 4.52
N ASP A 244 -18.09 26.72 5.39
CA ASP A 244 -19.09 27.25 6.32
C ASP A 244 -20.24 28.02 5.66
N VAL A 245 -20.48 27.81 4.35
CA VAL A 245 -21.63 28.39 3.63
C VAL A 245 -22.93 27.81 4.19
N ALA A 246 -23.80 28.72 4.64
CA ALA A 246 -25.15 28.39 5.07
C ALA A 246 -26.08 28.25 3.86
N TYR A 247 -27.00 27.28 3.94
CA TYR A 247 -28.11 27.16 3.00
C TYR A 247 -29.32 26.56 3.71
N VAL A 248 -30.52 26.74 3.13
CA VAL A 248 -31.73 26.08 3.62
C VAL A 248 -31.64 24.60 3.30
N GLY A 249 -31.47 23.77 4.31
CA GLY A 249 -31.43 22.32 4.15
C GLY A 249 -32.79 21.72 3.78
N SER A 250 -32.74 20.48 3.29
CA SER A 250 -33.88 19.72 2.76
C SER A 250 -33.91 18.28 3.29
N ALA A 251 -33.30 18.04 4.46
CA ALA A 251 -33.15 16.72 5.07
C ALA A 251 -32.41 15.68 4.20
N ARG A 252 -31.52 16.13 3.30
CA ARG A 252 -30.62 15.24 2.57
C ARG A 252 -29.66 14.49 3.49
N THR A 253 -29.29 13.29 3.06
CA THR A 253 -28.47 12.37 3.83
C THR A 253 -27.20 11.96 3.10
N MET A 254 -26.17 11.63 3.88
CA MET A 254 -24.94 10.99 3.43
C MET A 254 -24.45 10.04 4.52
N GLN A 255 -23.92 8.88 4.14
CA GLN A 255 -23.28 7.99 5.12
C GLN A 255 -21.78 8.25 5.15
N VAL A 256 -21.19 8.24 6.34
CA VAL A 256 -19.75 8.38 6.56
C VAL A 256 -19.23 7.29 7.48
N SER A 257 -17.94 6.99 7.36
CA SER A 257 -17.26 5.98 8.16
C SER A 257 -15.76 6.22 8.14
N GLN A 258 -15.06 5.65 9.14
CA GLN A 258 -13.62 5.42 9.08
C GLN A 258 -12.80 6.69 8.84
N MET A 259 -12.95 7.63 9.77
CA MET A 259 -12.16 8.86 9.76
C MET A 259 -10.69 8.53 10.01
N GLN A 260 -9.79 9.10 9.20
CA GLN A 260 -8.36 8.87 9.34
C GLN A 260 -7.58 10.16 9.19
N ILE A 261 -6.69 10.41 10.16
CA ILE A 261 -5.72 11.52 10.13
C ILE A 261 -4.32 10.90 10.22
N GLU A 262 -3.50 11.13 9.20
CA GLU A 262 -2.10 10.72 9.18
C GLU A 262 -1.22 11.96 9.21
N LYS A 263 -0.21 11.97 10.09
CA LYS A 263 0.77 13.07 10.22
C LYS A 263 2.05 12.73 9.47
N ASN A 264 2.82 13.75 9.11
CA ASN A 264 4.06 13.63 8.34
C ASN A 264 3.90 12.91 7.00
N THR A 265 2.75 13.09 6.36
CA THR A 265 2.48 12.55 5.03
C THR A 265 1.70 13.56 4.20
N TYR A 266 2.05 13.63 2.92
CA TYR A 266 1.34 14.44 1.94
C TYR A 266 0.42 13.60 1.03
N HIS A 267 0.18 12.32 1.39
CA HIS A 267 -0.75 11.39 0.74
C HIS A 267 -1.46 10.50 1.77
N ALA A 268 -2.78 10.25 1.62
CA ALA A 268 -3.49 9.20 2.35
C ALA A 268 -3.69 7.98 1.45
N SER A 269 -2.75 7.04 1.49
CA SER A 269 -2.83 5.80 0.70
C SER A 269 -2.73 4.54 1.54
N SER A 270 -2.34 4.66 2.81
CA SER A 270 -2.34 3.54 3.73
C SER A 270 -3.73 2.93 3.76
N ALA A 271 -3.81 1.60 3.85
CA ALA A 271 -5.10 0.96 4.11
C ALA A 271 -5.68 1.57 5.38
N PHE A 272 -7.01 1.69 5.48
CA PHE A 272 -7.59 2.16 6.73
C PHE A 272 -7.29 1.16 7.85
N PHE A 273 -6.97 1.62 9.05
CA PHE A 273 -6.89 0.76 10.21
C PHE A 273 -7.54 1.49 11.38
N PRO A 274 -8.53 0.86 12.03
CA PRO A 274 -9.28 1.50 13.07
C PRO A 274 -8.38 1.63 14.29
N ASP A 275 -8.80 2.57 15.12
CA ASP A 275 -8.50 2.65 16.54
C ASP A 275 -8.34 1.25 17.16
N GLY A 276 -7.32 1.09 18.01
CA GLY A 276 -6.83 -0.20 18.47
C GLY A 276 -7.96 -1.14 18.89
N ALA A 277 -8.28 -2.10 18.02
CA ALA A 277 -9.25 -3.19 18.20
C ALA A 277 -10.71 -2.87 18.60
N VAL A 278 -11.03 -1.76 19.27
CA VAL A 278 -12.40 -1.44 19.74
C VAL A 278 -12.47 0.08 19.97
N GLY A 279 -13.46 0.78 19.38
CA GLY A 279 -13.59 2.24 19.39
C GLY A 279 -13.22 2.94 20.71
N GLY A 280 -12.00 3.46 20.75
CA GLY A 280 -11.42 4.13 21.90
C GLY A 280 -11.23 5.63 21.65
N THR A 281 -10.58 6.26 22.61
CA THR A 281 -10.23 7.68 22.59
C THR A 281 -8.75 7.87 22.23
N ALA A 282 -8.13 6.92 21.51
CA ALA A 282 -6.69 6.87 21.26
C ALA A 282 -6.34 6.75 19.78
N SER A 283 -5.09 7.03 19.42
CA SER A 283 -4.59 6.81 18.07
C SER A 283 -4.32 5.33 17.82
N ALA A 284 -4.66 4.85 16.62
CA ALA A 284 -4.32 3.50 16.18
C ALA A 284 -2.99 3.46 15.43
N ASN A 285 -2.25 2.37 15.63
CA ASN A 285 -0.97 2.15 14.98
C ASN A 285 -1.01 0.89 14.11
N ARG A 286 -0.55 1.03 12.87
CA ARG A 286 -0.28 -0.06 11.94
C ARG A 286 1.22 -0.15 11.74
N GLN A 287 1.79 -1.32 11.99
CA GLN A 287 3.22 -1.58 11.85
C GLN A 287 3.57 -2.00 10.42
N ALA A 288 4.79 -1.66 9.99
CA ALA A 288 5.31 -1.96 8.66
C ALA A 288 5.19 -3.45 8.32
N ASP A 289 4.79 -3.77 7.08
CA ASP A 289 4.80 -5.15 6.60
C ASP A 289 6.24 -5.58 6.30
N ALA A 290 6.63 -6.77 6.72
CA ALA A 290 7.96 -7.30 6.50
C ALA A 290 7.90 -8.62 5.73
N ALA A 291 7.87 -8.53 4.39
CA ALA A 291 7.90 -9.66 3.49
C ALA A 291 9.31 -9.87 2.91
N ARG A 292 9.70 -11.15 2.75
CA ARG A 292 10.86 -11.57 1.95
C ARG A 292 10.63 -12.97 1.39
N LEU A 293 11.29 -13.31 0.29
CA LEU A 293 11.43 -14.73 -0.06
C LEU A 293 12.24 -15.45 1.03
N LEU A 294 12.10 -16.77 1.11
CA LEU A 294 13.06 -17.57 1.86
C LEU A 294 14.48 -17.35 1.33
N ASP A 295 15.45 -17.66 2.18
CA ASP A 295 16.85 -17.26 2.00
C ASP A 295 17.41 -17.75 0.66
N ILE A 296 18.20 -16.89 0.01
CA ILE A 296 18.90 -17.24 -1.24
C ILE A 296 19.85 -18.40 -0.92
N PRO A 297 19.81 -19.52 -1.67
CA PRO A 297 20.65 -20.68 -1.38
C PRO A 297 22.13 -20.29 -1.30
N ALA A 298 22.86 -20.84 -0.32
CA ALA A 298 24.20 -20.39 0.02
C ALA A 298 25.19 -20.43 -1.17
N GLY A 299 25.06 -21.43 -2.04
CA GLY A 299 25.94 -21.61 -3.21
C GLY A 299 25.70 -20.64 -4.37
N VAL A 300 24.61 -19.86 -4.35
CA VAL A 300 24.17 -19.06 -5.50
C VAL A 300 24.00 -17.57 -5.18
N LYS A 301 24.42 -17.13 -3.99
CA LYS A 301 24.27 -15.74 -3.52
C LYS A 301 24.89 -14.67 -4.43
N SER A 302 25.82 -15.03 -5.32
CA SER A 302 26.41 -14.15 -6.33
C SER A 302 25.95 -14.44 -7.77
N SER A 303 25.10 -15.44 -7.98
CA SER A 303 24.82 -16.05 -9.29
C SER A 303 23.41 -16.62 -9.34
N PHE A 304 22.41 -15.76 -9.44
CA PHE A 304 21.00 -16.14 -9.39
C PHE A 304 20.14 -15.20 -10.26
N SER A 305 18.92 -15.62 -10.55
CA SER A 305 17.92 -14.79 -11.24
C SER A 305 16.63 -14.70 -10.43
N MET A 306 15.84 -13.67 -10.70
CA MET A 306 14.58 -13.45 -9.99
C MET A 306 13.58 -12.70 -10.85
N PHE A 307 12.31 -13.06 -10.70
CA PHE A 307 11.17 -12.30 -11.19
C PHE A 307 10.33 -11.79 -10.03
N VAL A 308 9.87 -10.54 -10.09
CA VAL A 308 8.85 -10.01 -9.18
C VAL A 308 7.83 -9.20 -9.98
N LYS A 309 6.55 -9.42 -9.69
CA LYS A 309 5.40 -8.68 -10.23
C LYS A 309 4.55 -8.11 -9.10
N GLY A 310 4.10 -6.88 -9.28
CA GLY A 310 3.12 -6.24 -8.41
C GLY A 310 2.21 -5.26 -9.14
N VAL A 311 1.20 -4.78 -8.43
CA VAL A 311 0.24 -3.77 -8.85
C VAL A 311 0.51 -2.49 -8.07
N MET A 312 0.55 -1.37 -8.80
CA MET A 312 0.73 -0.04 -8.24
C MET A 312 -0.51 0.43 -7.48
N THR A 313 -0.30 1.34 -6.54
CA THR A 313 -1.36 1.98 -5.75
C THR A 313 -2.33 2.82 -6.60
N PRO A 314 -3.54 3.11 -6.08
CA PRO A 314 -4.51 3.99 -6.73
C PRO A 314 -4.06 5.45 -6.81
N ALA A 315 -3.00 5.82 -6.09
CA ALA A 315 -2.43 7.15 -6.08
C ALA A 315 -0.92 7.07 -6.27
N GLN A 316 -0.37 8.07 -6.93
CA GLN A 316 1.05 8.31 -6.97
C GLN A 316 1.56 8.55 -5.53
N LEU A 317 2.44 7.69 -5.04
CA LEU A 317 3.09 7.88 -3.74
C LEU A 317 4.45 8.54 -3.90
N GLY A 318 4.76 9.43 -2.96
CA GLY A 318 6.09 9.97 -2.75
C GLY A 318 6.29 10.27 -1.27
N ASN A 319 7.38 9.78 -0.70
CA ASN A 319 8.28 10.49 0.20
C ASN A 319 9.66 9.83 0.03
N ALA A 320 10.75 10.49 0.44
CA ALA A 320 12.13 10.09 0.18
C ALA A 320 12.40 8.57 0.34
N GLY A 321 12.44 7.84 -0.78
CA GLY A 321 12.66 6.38 -0.80
C GLY A 321 12.13 5.62 -2.02
N GLY A 322 11.21 6.20 -2.80
CA GLY A 322 10.61 5.57 -3.98
C GLY A 322 9.64 4.43 -3.67
N ASN A 323 8.86 4.01 -4.67
CA ASN A 323 7.98 2.84 -4.56
C ASN A 323 8.79 1.61 -4.94
N ILE A 324 9.42 0.94 -3.95
CA ILE A 324 10.30 -0.21 -4.22
C ILE A 324 9.50 -1.50 -4.22
N LEU A 325 9.42 -2.14 -5.39
CA LEU A 325 8.75 -3.42 -5.58
C LEU A 325 9.48 -4.54 -4.83
N PHE A 326 10.81 -4.54 -4.86
CA PHE A 326 11.66 -5.46 -4.10
C PHE A 326 13.08 -4.93 -3.97
N SER A 327 13.86 -5.49 -3.05
CA SER A 327 15.29 -5.21 -2.94
C SER A 327 16.12 -6.47 -2.69
N LEU A 328 17.39 -6.40 -3.08
CA LEU A 328 18.41 -7.34 -2.69
C LEU A 328 19.17 -6.78 -1.48
N LEU A 329 19.41 -7.61 -0.46
CA LEU A 329 20.13 -7.21 0.75
C LEU A 329 21.27 -8.19 1.04
N ASN A 330 22.48 -7.67 1.20
CA ASN A 330 23.58 -8.33 1.87
C ASN A 330 23.67 -7.78 3.28
N ASN A 331 23.34 -8.62 4.26
CA ASN A 331 23.26 -8.22 5.65
C ASN A 331 24.64 -8.11 6.30
N THR A 332 25.61 -8.89 5.82
CA THR A 332 26.98 -8.90 6.36
C THR A 332 27.79 -7.70 5.86
N ALA A 333 27.74 -7.45 4.56
CA ALA A 333 28.42 -6.33 3.92
C ALA A 333 27.64 -5.01 4.08
N LEU A 334 26.41 -5.07 4.59
CA LEU A 334 25.51 -3.93 4.75
C LEU A 334 25.31 -3.17 3.43
N LYS A 335 24.97 -3.92 2.37
CA LYS A 335 24.77 -3.38 1.01
C LYS A 335 23.40 -3.80 0.50
N TYR A 336 22.77 -2.94 -0.28
CA TYR A 336 21.49 -3.26 -0.90
C TYR A 336 21.29 -2.59 -2.26
N VAL A 337 20.40 -3.17 -3.05
CA VAL A 337 19.89 -2.59 -4.30
C VAL A 337 18.37 -2.77 -4.32
N GLY A 338 17.63 -1.67 -4.35
CA GLY A 338 16.18 -1.66 -4.48
C GLY A 338 15.75 -1.39 -5.92
N PHE A 339 14.66 -2.01 -6.34
CA PHE A 339 14.08 -1.88 -7.68
C PHE A 339 12.65 -1.40 -7.59
N GLY A 340 12.31 -0.35 -8.31
CA GLY A 340 10.97 0.22 -8.26
C GLY A 340 10.82 1.49 -9.07
N LEU A 341 9.96 2.39 -8.59
CA LEU A 341 9.74 3.69 -9.23
C LEU A 341 10.34 4.82 -8.41
N GLY A 342 10.82 5.85 -9.12
CA GLY A 342 11.22 7.12 -8.53
C GLY A 342 10.10 7.78 -7.75
N ALA A 343 10.48 8.38 -6.62
CA ALA A 343 9.57 9.17 -5.80
C ALA A 343 9.06 10.39 -6.59
N ALA A 344 7.83 10.80 -6.29
CA ALA A 344 7.16 11.92 -6.97
C ALA A 344 7.94 13.25 -6.95
N ASP A 345 8.79 13.45 -5.94
CA ASP A 345 9.60 14.64 -5.69
C ASP A 345 11.05 14.50 -6.18
N SER A 346 11.42 13.36 -6.78
CA SER A 346 12.75 13.14 -7.35
C SER A 346 12.89 13.74 -8.75
N SER A 347 14.13 13.96 -9.20
CA SER A 347 14.40 14.38 -10.59
C SER A 347 13.91 13.39 -11.64
N ASN A 348 13.74 12.12 -11.24
CA ASN A 348 13.30 11.01 -12.10
C ASN A 348 11.93 10.50 -11.66
N ALA A 349 11.04 11.39 -11.24
CA ALA A 349 9.72 11.04 -10.70
C ALA A 349 8.95 10.10 -11.64
N PHE A 350 8.44 9.00 -11.06
CA PHE A 350 7.63 7.99 -11.73
C PHE A 350 8.31 7.21 -12.86
N GLN A 351 9.63 7.36 -13.03
CA GLN A 351 10.42 6.49 -13.89
C GLN A 351 10.85 5.23 -13.15
N SER A 352 11.09 4.17 -13.91
CA SER A 352 11.70 2.95 -13.40
C SER A 352 13.14 3.21 -12.96
N LEU A 353 13.45 2.87 -11.71
CA LEU A 353 14.74 3.13 -11.08
C LEU A 353 15.23 1.92 -10.31
N ALA A 354 16.55 1.74 -10.33
CA ALA A 354 17.25 1.01 -9.30
C ALA A 354 17.91 2.01 -8.34
N ALA A 355 17.54 1.94 -7.06
CA ALA A 355 18.12 2.75 -6.01
C ALA A 355 19.12 1.89 -5.24
N HIS A 356 20.40 2.20 -5.36
CA HIS A 356 21.46 1.45 -4.68
C HIS A 356 22.11 2.31 -3.59
N ASN A 357 22.50 1.68 -2.48
CA ASN A 357 23.54 2.21 -1.61
C ASN A 357 24.59 1.12 -1.44
N ILE A 358 25.65 1.19 -2.25
CA ILE A 358 26.69 0.17 -2.30
C ILE A 358 27.79 0.46 -1.25
N ASN A 359 27.81 1.65 -0.62
CA ASN A 359 28.82 2.05 0.37
C ASN A 359 28.22 2.75 1.59
N ALA A 360 28.85 2.59 2.76
CA ALA A 360 28.42 3.14 4.06
C ALA A 360 28.45 4.68 4.20
N GLY A 361 28.60 5.43 3.08
CA GLY A 361 28.66 6.89 3.07
C GLY A 361 28.19 7.57 1.78
N SER A 362 27.61 6.83 0.82
CA SER A 362 27.05 7.43 -0.40
C SER A 362 25.56 7.73 -0.25
N THR A 363 25.12 8.83 -0.85
CA THR A 363 23.70 9.08 -1.11
C THR A 363 23.14 8.03 -2.07
N LEU A 364 21.85 7.70 -1.92
CA LEU A 364 21.10 6.88 -2.88
C LEU A 364 21.23 7.49 -4.28
N ALA A 365 21.99 6.85 -5.17
CA ALA A 365 22.00 7.22 -6.58
C ALA A 365 20.97 6.34 -7.30
N GLY A 366 19.86 6.95 -7.70
CA GLY A 366 18.88 6.28 -8.56
C GLY A 366 19.43 6.17 -9.97
N ILE A 367 19.62 4.95 -10.46
CA ILE A 367 19.97 4.67 -11.86
C ILE A 367 18.67 4.36 -12.60
N PRO A 368 18.23 5.22 -13.55
CA PRO A 368 17.08 4.91 -14.36
C PRO A 368 17.39 3.76 -15.31
N PHE A 369 16.38 2.95 -15.58
CA PHE A 369 16.40 1.93 -16.62
C PHE A 369 15.10 1.99 -17.42
N THR A 370 15.09 1.40 -18.61
CA THR A 370 13.92 1.43 -19.48
C THR A 370 12.83 0.55 -18.87
N GLY A 371 11.72 1.15 -18.45
CA GLY A 371 10.66 0.42 -17.78
C GLY A 371 9.34 1.19 -17.76
N LYS A 372 8.30 0.57 -17.19
CA LYS A 372 6.97 1.17 -17.14
C LYS A 372 6.96 2.40 -16.21
N MET A 373 6.26 3.44 -16.64
CA MET A 373 5.95 4.59 -15.82
C MET A 373 4.84 4.25 -14.82
N PHE A 374 4.65 5.10 -13.80
CA PHE A 374 3.50 4.96 -12.91
C PHE A 374 2.18 4.94 -13.69
N SER A 375 1.34 3.94 -13.41
CA SER A 375 -0.04 3.88 -13.84
C SER A 375 -0.92 3.42 -12.68
N GLN A 376 -2.07 4.04 -12.49
CA GLN A 376 -2.99 3.71 -11.42
C GLN A 376 -3.47 2.25 -11.56
N TYR A 377 -3.28 1.44 -10.53
CA TYR A 377 -3.52 -0.02 -10.60
C TYR A 377 -2.75 -0.72 -11.74
N GLY A 378 -1.70 -0.08 -12.25
CA GLY A 378 -0.86 -0.63 -13.30
C GLY A 378 -0.01 -1.77 -12.78
N GLU A 379 0.20 -2.77 -13.63
CA GLU A 379 1.11 -3.87 -13.33
C GLU A 379 2.55 -3.47 -13.62
N TYR A 380 3.42 -3.78 -12.66
CA TYR A 380 4.85 -3.57 -12.73
C TYR A 380 5.56 -4.88 -12.47
N ALA A 381 6.40 -5.31 -13.40
CA ALA A 381 7.13 -6.56 -13.33
C ALA A 381 8.58 -6.35 -13.74
N LEU A 382 9.49 -7.06 -13.08
CA LEU A 382 10.91 -7.04 -13.41
C LEU A 382 11.47 -8.45 -13.31
N MET A 383 12.33 -8.80 -14.26
CA MET A 383 13.26 -9.92 -14.18
C MET A 383 14.66 -9.35 -13.95
N ILE A 384 15.42 -9.94 -13.02
CA ILE A 384 16.83 -9.62 -12.82
C ILE A 384 17.68 -10.87 -12.90
N THR A 385 18.95 -10.66 -13.25
CA THR A 385 19.99 -11.69 -13.17
C THR A 385 21.23 -11.07 -12.56
N LEU A 386 21.72 -11.65 -11.48
CA LEU A 386 23.04 -11.38 -10.93
C LEU A 386 23.98 -12.49 -11.38
N ASN A 387 25.09 -12.13 -12.01
CA ASN A 387 26.14 -13.05 -12.43
C ASN A 387 27.50 -12.52 -11.98
N ASN A 388 28.01 -13.02 -10.87
CA ASN A 388 29.33 -12.70 -10.32
C ASN A 388 29.67 -11.21 -10.35
N GLY A 389 28.75 -10.41 -9.80
CA GLY A 389 28.92 -8.96 -9.67
C GLY A 389 28.37 -8.13 -10.82
N VAL A 390 27.89 -8.74 -11.91
CA VAL A 390 27.13 -8.04 -12.96
C VAL A 390 25.64 -8.26 -12.73
N LEU A 391 24.89 -7.17 -12.58
CA LEU A 391 23.45 -7.20 -12.41
C LEU A 391 22.78 -6.67 -13.67
N LYS A 392 21.96 -7.51 -14.30
CA LYS A 392 21.09 -7.15 -15.42
C LYS A 392 19.63 -7.06 -14.98
N VAL A 393 18.87 -6.22 -15.67
CA VAL A 393 17.42 -6.05 -15.47
C VAL A 393 16.69 -6.16 -16.81
N TYR A 394 15.50 -6.73 -16.79
CA TYR A 394 14.58 -6.78 -17.90
C TYR A 394 13.17 -6.45 -17.42
N SER A 395 12.52 -5.51 -18.11
CA SER A 395 11.21 -4.96 -17.76
C SER A 395 10.12 -5.26 -18.79
N GLY A 396 10.48 -5.96 -19.88
CA GLY A 396 9.60 -6.17 -21.04
C GLY A 396 9.45 -4.94 -21.95
N MET A 397 10.22 -3.86 -21.72
CA MET A 397 10.11 -2.61 -22.49
C MET A 397 11.22 -2.42 -23.54
N THR A 398 12.22 -3.29 -23.53
CA THR A 398 13.36 -3.30 -24.46
C THR A 398 13.43 -4.65 -25.17
N ASP A 399 14.20 -4.72 -26.26
CA ASP A 399 14.43 -5.98 -26.98
C ASP A 399 15.36 -6.93 -26.19
N ASN A 400 16.19 -6.39 -25.31
CA ASN A 400 17.19 -7.15 -24.55
C ASN A 400 17.32 -6.65 -23.10
N PRO A 401 17.72 -7.51 -22.14
CA PRO A 401 18.07 -7.10 -20.79
C PRO A 401 19.18 -6.04 -20.75
N GLU A 402 19.00 -5.03 -19.90
CA GLU A 402 19.93 -3.92 -19.72
C GLU A 402 20.93 -4.27 -18.60
N THR A 403 22.22 -3.98 -18.80
CA THR A 403 23.21 -4.07 -17.71
C THR A 403 23.09 -2.84 -16.82
N LEU A 404 22.73 -3.07 -15.57
CA LEU A 404 22.37 -2.00 -14.64
C LEU A 404 23.53 -1.64 -13.70
N LEU A 405 24.20 -2.64 -13.14
CA LEU A 405 25.31 -2.45 -12.20
C LEU A 405 26.42 -3.47 -12.42
N THR A 406 27.64 -3.07 -12.10
CA THR A 406 28.83 -3.94 -12.04
C THR A 406 29.47 -3.84 -10.64
N GLY A 407 30.26 -4.85 -10.26
CA GLY A 407 30.87 -4.91 -8.93
C GLY A 407 29.87 -5.14 -7.79
N CYS A 408 28.70 -5.72 -8.08
CA CYS A 408 27.72 -6.07 -7.05
C CYS A 408 28.27 -7.14 -6.09
N PRO A 409 27.96 -7.07 -4.78
CA PRO A 409 28.30 -8.13 -3.85
C PRO A 409 27.41 -9.35 -4.07
N ALA A 410 27.71 -10.44 -3.34
CA ALA A 410 26.70 -11.46 -3.07
C ALA A 410 25.54 -10.88 -2.26
N PHE A 411 24.34 -11.46 -2.32
CA PHE A 411 23.20 -11.05 -1.50
C PHE A 411 22.64 -12.22 -0.70
N ASP A 412 22.12 -11.92 0.49
CA ASP A 412 21.55 -12.90 1.41
C ASP A 412 20.04 -13.06 1.22
N TYR A 413 19.36 -11.94 0.93
CA TYR A 413 17.90 -11.87 0.96
C TYR A 413 17.32 -11.14 -0.23
N VAL A 414 16.13 -11.58 -0.63
CA VAL A 414 15.19 -10.83 -1.48
C VAL A 414 14.08 -10.28 -0.59
N MET A 415 14.09 -8.97 -0.35
CA MET A 415 13.05 -8.26 0.38
C MET A 415 11.92 -7.90 -0.59
N LEU A 416 10.67 -8.17 -0.21
CA LEU A 416 9.53 -7.94 -1.09
C LEU A 416 8.71 -6.73 -0.62
N GLY A 417 8.35 -5.85 -1.55
CA GLY A 417 7.50 -4.68 -1.34
C GLY A 417 8.13 -3.56 -0.51
N ARG A 418 9.46 -3.56 -0.38
CA ARG A 418 10.23 -2.58 0.39
C ARG A 418 11.69 -2.56 -0.04
N ASN A 419 12.36 -1.50 0.35
CA ASN A 419 13.81 -1.41 0.36
C ASN A 419 14.40 -1.74 1.74
N SER A 420 15.71 -1.91 1.75
CA SER A 420 16.53 -1.84 2.95
C SER A 420 17.20 -0.47 3.01
N SER A 421 17.48 0.03 4.21
CA SER A 421 18.39 1.14 4.43
C SER A 421 19.45 0.71 5.43
N VAL A 422 20.66 1.23 5.24
CA VAL A 422 21.80 0.95 6.10
C VAL A 422 22.27 2.26 6.69
N SER A 423 22.37 2.31 8.02
CA SER A 423 22.96 3.43 8.75
C SER A 423 23.90 2.87 9.81
N GLY A 424 25.20 3.12 9.66
CA GLY A 424 26.23 2.46 10.47
C GLY A 424 26.13 0.94 10.35
N SER A 425 25.93 0.25 11.48
CA SER A 425 25.74 -1.20 11.56
C SER A 425 24.28 -1.65 11.54
N THR A 426 23.32 -0.73 11.37
CA THR A 426 21.89 -1.03 11.46
C THR A 426 21.27 -1.15 10.07
N VAL A 427 20.54 -2.26 9.85
CA VAL A 427 19.66 -2.43 8.70
C VAL A 427 18.22 -2.09 9.10
N SER A 428 17.62 -1.15 8.40
CA SER A 428 16.25 -0.69 8.61
C SER A 428 15.40 -0.88 7.35
N ASN A 429 14.08 -0.83 7.48
CA ASN A 429 13.16 -0.88 6.35
C ASN A 429 12.94 0.54 5.79
N SER A 430 12.90 0.69 4.47
CA SER A 430 12.62 1.98 3.82
C SER A 430 11.94 1.78 2.46
N GLY A 431 11.51 2.86 1.80
CA GLY A 431 11.04 2.86 0.40
C GLY A 431 9.97 1.81 0.11
N PHE A 432 8.86 1.80 0.83
CA PHE A 432 7.83 0.76 0.65
C PHE A 432 7.11 0.87 -0.70
N TRP A 433 6.72 -0.27 -1.26
CA TRP A 433 5.89 -0.34 -2.48
C TRP A 433 4.52 0.32 -2.29
N GLY A 434 3.89 0.09 -1.13
CA GLY A 434 2.54 0.57 -0.82
C GLY A 434 1.41 -0.13 -1.56
N GLY A 435 1.72 -0.82 -2.67
CA GLY A 435 0.77 -1.57 -3.50
C GLY A 435 0.70 -3.05 -3.15
N TRP A 436 0.44 -3.87 -4.17
CA TRP A 436 0.19 -5.29 -4.02
C TRP A 436 1.22 -6.13 -4.77
N LEU A 437 1.79 -7.14 -4.13
CA LEU A 437 2.65 -8.13 -4.77
C LEU A 437 1.79 -9.25 -5.34
N GLN A 438 2.03 -9.62 -6.58
CA GLN A 438 1.27 -10.67 -7.28
C GLN A 438 2.06 -11.96 -7.43
N LYS A 439 3.32 -11.87 -7.86
CA LYS A 439 4.17 -13.04 -8.09
C LYS A 439 5.62 -12.74 -7.73
N ALA A 440 6.32 -13.72 -7.18
CA ALA A 440 7.76 -13.67 -6.97
C ALA A 440 8.38 -15.05 -7.25
N VAL A 441 9.48 -15.07 -7.99
CA VAL A 441 10.20 -16.30 -8.37
C VAL A 441 11.69 -16.09 -8.15
N LEU A 442 12.34 -17.04 -7.48
CA LEU A 442 13.79 -17.13 -7.39
C LEU A 442 14.26 -18.31 -8.23
N PHE A 443 15.28 -18.10 -9.05
CA PHE A 443 16.02 -19.12 -9.78
C PHE A 443 17.42 -19.22 -9.16
N ASP A 444 17.88 -20.43 -8.87
CA ASP A 444 19.22 -20.69 -8.32
C ASP A 444 20.31 -20.74 -9.41
N SER A 445 20.03 -20.16 -10.57
CA SER A 445 20.93 -20.12 -11.70
C SER A 445 20.91 -18.75 -12.36
N VAL A 446 22.01 -18.42 -13.02
CA VAL A 446 22.10 -17.28 -13.93
C VAL A 446 21.35 -17.61 -15.22
N LEU A 447 20.26 -16.90 -15.49
CA LEU A 447 19.57 -16.98 -16.77
C LEU A 447 20.33 -16.24 -17.87
N SER A 448 20.36 -16.82 -19.07
CA SER A 448 20.82 -16.10 -20.27
C SER A 448 19.84 -14.97 -20.63
N ASP A 449 20.26 -14.02 -21.47
CA ASP A 449 19.39 -12.91 -21.86
C ASP A 449 18.10 -13.41 -22.55
N ALA A 450 18.22 -14.44 -23.39
CA ALA A 450 17.08 -15.10 -24.04
C ALA A 450 16.16 -15.80 -23.02
N ASP A 451 16.74 -16.46 -22.02
CA ASP A 451 15.94 -17.11 -20.96
C ASP A 451 15.28 -16.08 -20.04
N MET A 452 15.91 -14.95 -19.76
CA MET A 452 15.29 -13.85 -19.00
C MET A 452 14.02 -13.36 -19.70
N ILE A 453 14.07 -13.14 -21.01
CA ILE A 453 12.91 -12.72 -21.82
C ILE A 453 11.84 -13.81 -21.80
N ALA A 454 12.20 -15.05 -22.12
CA ALA A 454 11.26 -16.15 -22.17
C ALA A 454 10.56 -16.41 -20.82
N GLN A 455 11.30 -16.34 -19.71
CA GLN A 455 10.71 -16.47 -18.38
C GLN A 455 9.86 -15.25 -17.99
N PHE A 456 10.25 -14.04 -18.40
CA PHE A 456 9.45 -12.84 -18.15
C PHE A 456 8.08 -12.93 -18.84
N ASP A 457 8.06 -13.30 -20.13
CA ASP A 457 6.83 -13.44 -20.91
C ASP A 457 5.91 -14.55 -20.38
N LEU A 458 6.50 -15.63 -19.84
CA LEU A 458 5.74 -16.70 -19.20
C LEU A 458 5.09 -16.26 -17.88
N LEU A 459 5.72 -15.33 -17.16
CA LEU A 459 5.37 -14.99 -15.78
C LEU A 459 4.48 -13.75 -15.65
N ILE A 460 4.45 -12.90 -16.67
CA ILE A 460 3.66 -11.66 -16.66
C ILE A 460 2.16 -11.91 -16.54
#